data_AF-A0A520MQL7-F1
#
_entry.id   AF-A0A520MQL7-F1
#
_cell.length_a   1.000
_cell.length_b   1.000
_cell.length_c   1.000
_cell.angle_alpha   90.00
_cell.angle_beta   90.00
_cell.angle_gamma   90.00
#
_symmetry.space_group_name_H-M   'P 1'
#
loop_
_entity.id
_entity.type
_entity.pdbx_description
1 polymer ?
#
loop_
_entity_poly.entity_id
_entity_poly.type
_entity_poly.pdbx_seq_one_letter_code
_entity_poly.pdbx_strand_id
1 'polypeptide(L)'
;MSNNIKISLALIILFMIAVLSLFINKLTTPRYLSAPELLVNGYYQFPNPKEFSNFQILTSDDFLLEKNIFNGKWTLIYFGYTRCPAECPVAMSLIKSLYSTLKSKGFNMDNKQTLLVTIDPENDTPNDVDKYAKAFNESFIGARGDRPMLLSMATQLNVMVVEPPKGMHDGHMEHLENHSNNIL
;
A
#
# COMPACT_ATOMS: atom_id res chain seq x y z
N MET A 1 25.04 -26.42 -54.55
CA MET A 1 25.11 -25.21 -53.71
C MET A 1 26.44 -25.24 -52.96
N SER A 2 27.34 -24.27 -53.18
CA SER A 2 28.68 -24.29 -52.57
C SER A 2 28.58 -24.19 -51.04
N ASN A 3 29.51 -24.82 -50.32
CA ASN A 3 29.52 -24.83 -48.85
C ASN A 3 29.47 -23.41 -48.26
N ASN A 4 30.08 -22.43 -48.94
CA ASN A 4 30.10 -21.04 -48.54
C ASN A 4 28.69 -20.41 -48.50
N ILE A 5 27.81 -20.76 -49.45
CA ILE A 5 26.43 -20.22 -49.48
C ILE A 5 25.61 -20.79 -48.31
N LYS A 6 25.81 -22.08 -47.97
CA LYS A 6 25.14 -22.70 -46.81
C LYS A 6 25.58 -22.06 -45.50
N ILE A 7 26.88 -21.76 -45.35
CA ILE A 7 27.42 -21.08 -44.17
C ILE A 7 26.83 -19.67 -44.05
N SER A 8 26.80 -18.89 -45.13
CA SER A 8 26.21 -17.54 -45.10
C SER A 8 24.71 -17.55 -44.75
N LEU A 9 23.94 -18.49 -45.29
CA LEU A 9 22.52 -18.65 -44.94
C LEU A 9 22.34 -19.03 -43.47
N ALA A 10 23.15 -19.95 -42.95
CA ALA A 10 23.10 -20.35 -41.55
C ALA A 10 23.41 -19.16 -40.61
N LEU A 11 24.39 -18.32 -40.97
CA LEU A 11 24.73 -17.12 -40.21
C LEU A 11 23.60 -16.08 -40.21
N ILE A 12 22.94 -15.87 -41.36
CA ILE A 12 21.79 -14.94 -41.46
C ILE A 12 20.62 -15.43 -40.59
N ILE A 13 20.31 -16.73 -40.66
CA ILE A 13 19.24 -17.34 -39.85
C ILE A 13 19.58 -17.21 -38.36
N LEU A 14 20.82 -17.50 -37.96
CA LEU A 14 21.27 -17.37 -36.58
C LEU A 14 21.17 -15.91 -36.08
N PHE A 15 21.57 -14.95 -36.91
CA PHE A 15 21.42 -13.53 -36.60
C PHE A 15 19.95 -13.12 -36.45
N MET A 16 19.07 -13.55 -37.36
CA MET A 16 17.63 -13.31 -37.25
C MET A 16 17.03 -13.90 -35.97
N ILE A 17 17.40 -15.14 -35.62
CA ILE A 17 16.94 -15.79 -34.38
C ILE A 17 17.43 -15.02 -33.16
N ALA A 18 18.69 -14.58 -33.14
CA ALA A 18 19.25 -13.78 -32.05
C ALA A 18 18.52 -12.45 -31.89
N VAL A 19 18.30 -11.72 -32.98
CA VAL A 19 17.56 -10.45 -32.97
C VAL A 19 16.12 -10.65 -32.51
N LEU A 20 15.43 -11.67 -33.02
CA LEU A 20 14.05 -11.98 -32.61
C LEU A 20 13.99 -12.36 -31.13
N SER A 21 14.95 -13.15 -30.64
CA SER A 21 15.03 -13.55 -29.23
C SER A 21 15.28 -12.35 -28.32
N LEU A 22 16.19 -11.44 -28.71
CA LEU A 22 16.44 -10.20 -27.97
C LEU A 22 15.23 -9.26 -28.00
N PHE A 23 14.51 -9.20 -29.12
CA PHE A 23 13.31 -8.39 -29.25
C PHE A 23 12.18 -8.92 -28.36
N ILE A 24 11.93 -10.24 -28.40
CA ILE A 24 10.95 -10.89 -27.51
C ILE A 24 11.35 -10.67 -26.06
N ASN A 25 12.62 -10.89 -25.70
CA ASN A 25 13.12 -10.66 -24.33
C ASN A 25 12.86 -9.21 -23.89
N LYS A 26 13.16 -8.23 -24.74
CA LYS A 26 12.91 -6.81 -24.44
C LYS A 26 11.42 -6.48 -24.29
N LEU A 27 10.54 -7.18 -25.00
CA LEU A 27 9.08 -7.01 -24.86
C LEU A 27 8.51 -7.72 -23.62
N THR A 28 9.13 -8.82 -23.17
CA THR A 28 8.64 -9.60 -22.03
C THR A 28 9.28 -9.22 -20.70
N THR A 29 10.43 -8.54 -20.70
CA THR A 29 11.03 -8.02 -19.46
C THR A 29 10.15 -6.93 -18.85
N PRO A 30 9.74 -7.06 -17.57
CA PRO A 30 8.99 -6.02 -16.89
C PRO A 30 9.84 -4.76 -16.77
N ARG A 31 9.33 -3.63 -17.27
CA ARG A 31 9.96 -2.32 -17.09
C ARG A 31 9.73 -1.83 -15.67
N TYR A 32 10.81 -1.59 -14.95
CA TYR A 32 10.82 -0.86 -13.68
C TYR A 32 10.91 0.64 -13.96
N LEU A 33 10.11 1.43 -13.23
CA LEU A 33 10.15 2.88 -13.29
C LEU A 33 11.42 3.39 -12.62
N SER A 34 12.08 4.38 -13.23
CA SER A 34 13.18 5.10 -12.61
C SER A 34 12.69 5.94 -11.42
N ALA A 35 13.60 6.32 -10.50
CA ALA A 35 13.22 7.14 -9.34
C ALA A 35 12.49 8.45 -9.71
N PRO A 36 12.88 9.20 -10.77
CA PRO A 36 12.13 10.37 -11.21
C PRO A 36 10.72 10.02 -11.74
N GLU A 37 10.59 8.91 -12.47
CA GLU A 37 9.28 8.47 -12.96
C GLU A 37 8.37 8.04 -11.81
N LEU A 38 8.90 7.33 -10.82
CA LEU A 38 8.16 6.96 -9.61
C LEU A 38 7.69 8.20 -8.85
N LEU A 39 8.55 9.21 -8.71
CA LEU A 39 8.21 10.49 -8.07
C LEU A 39 7.05 11.18 -8.79
N VAL A 40 7.09 11.24 -10.12
CA VAL A 40 6.01 11.84 -10.93
C VAL A 40 4.69 11.05 -10.76
N ASN A 41 4.76 9.76 -10.47
CA ASN A 41 3.60 8.92 -10.14
C ASN A 41 3.22 8.96 -8.65
N GLY A 42 3.81 9.87 -7.85
CA GLY A 42 3.46 10.07 -6.45
C GLY A 42 4.11 9.10 -5.46
N TYR A 43 5.07 8.28 -5.90
CA TYR A 43 5.87 7.44 -5.01
C TYR A 43 7.18 8.14 -4.64
N TYR A 44 7.39 8.37 -3.35
CA TYR A 44 8.65 8.88 -2.82
C TYR A 44 9.27 7.88 -1.86
N GLN A 45 10.38 7.27 -2.28
CA GLN A 45 11.16 6.42 -1.40
C GLN A 45 12.07 7.28 -0.51
N PHE A 46 11.97 7.09 0.79
CA PHE A 46 12.90 7.75 1.71
C PHE A 46 14.35 7.28 1.45
N PRO A 47 15.32 8.21 1.42
CA PRO A 47 16.72 7.85 1.22
C PRO A 47 17.29 7.06 2.40
N ASN A 48 16.76 7.26 3.60
CA ASN A 48 17.11 6.52 4.81
C ASN A 48 15.83 5.95 5.46
N PRO A 49 15.90 4.77 6.10
CA PRO A 49 14.78 4.26 6.91
C PRO A 49 14.36 5.29 7.94
N LYS A 50 13.05 5.59 7.99
CA LYS A 50 12.51 6.49 8.99
C LYS A 50 12.28 5.70 10.28
N GLU A 51 13.03 6.06 11.32
CA GLU A 51 12.76 5.52 12.64
C GLU A 51 11.43 6.06 13.15
N PHE A 52 10.56 5.16 13.61
CA PHE A 52 9.34 5.52 14.32
C PHE A 52 9.34 4.87 15.70
N SER A 53 8.71 5.56 16.63
CA SER A 53 8.59 5.23 18.05
C SER A 53 7.84 3.91 18.23
N ASN A 54 8.06 3.25 19.37
CA ASN A 54 7.24 2.12 19.74
C ASN A 54 5.78 2.57 19.88
N PHE A 55 4.87 1.79 19.32
CA PHE A 55 3.42 1.98 19.45
C PHE A 55 2.79 0.65 19.85
N GLN A 56 1.62 0.73 20.45
CA GLN A 56 0.78 -0.40 20.83
C GLN A 56 -0.62 -0.12 20.29
N ILE A 57 -1.01 -0.84 19.24
CA ILE A 57 -2.35 -0.73 18.66
C ILE A 57 -3.12 -2.03 18.91
N LEU A 58 -4.41 -1.92 19.18
CA LEU A 58 -5.33 -3.01 19.47
C LEU A 58 -6.12 -3.37 18.22
N THR A 59 -6.39 -4.65 18.02
CA THR A 59 -7.30 -5.17 16.98
C THR A 59 -8.58 -5.75 17.60
N SER A 60 -9.47 -6.34 16.79
CA SER A 60 -10.79 -6.87 17.17
C SER A 60 -10.79 -7.86 18.33
N ASP A 61 -9.68 -8.57 18.56
CA ASP A 61 -9.52 -9.59 19.60
C ASP A 61 -8.76 -9.08 20.85
N ASP A 62 -8.67 -7.74 21.04
CA ASP A 62 -7.78 -7.08 22.02
C ASP A 62 -6.30 -7.49 21.87
N PHE A 63 -5.94 -8.05 20.71
CA PHE A 63 -4.57 -8.41 20.41
C PHE A 63 -3.75 -7.14 20.21
N LEU A 64 -2.70 -7.01 21.02
CA LEU A 64 -1.81 -5.87 21.02
C LEU A 64 -0.73 -6.09 19.96
N LEU A 65 -0.75 -5.24 18.96
CA LEU A 65 0.19 -5.19 17.85
C LEU A 65 1.31 -4.21 18.20
N GLU A 66 2.55 -4.70 18.17
CA GLU A 66 3.76 -3.92 18.40
C GLU A 66 4.53 -3.70 17.08
N LYS A 67 5.59 -2.88 17.12
CA LYS A 67 6.47 -2.61 15.96
C LYS A 67 7.00 -3.87 15.26
N ASN A 68 7.11 -4.99 15.97
CA ASN A 68 7.63 -6.26 15.43
C ASN A 68 6.78 -6.85 14.28
N ILE A 69 5.51 -6.48 14.16
CA ILE A 69 4.62 -7.00 13.10
C ILE A 69 5.07 -6.61 11.70
N PHE A 70 5.87 -5.55 11.58
CA PHE A 70 6.35 -5.05 10.29
C PHE A 70 7.62 -5.76 9.81
N ASN A 71 8.29 -6.51 10.69
CA ASN A 71 9.57 -7.13 10.35
C ASN A 71 9.40 -8.18 9.24
N GLY A 72 10.18 -8.02 8.16
CA GLY A 72 10.16 -8.96 7.02
C GLY A 72 8.90 -8.88 6.15
N LYS A 73 8.03 -7.88 6.36
CA LYS A 73 6.79 -7.71 5.61
C LYS A 73 6.71 -6.31 4.98
N TRP A 74 6.20 -6.26 3.76
CA TRP A 74 5.73 -5.03 3.14
C TRP A 74 4.39 -4.67 3.76
N THR A 75 4.33 -3.53 4.43
CA THR A 75 3.14 -3.11 5.17
C THR A 75 2.58 -1.85 4.55
N LEU A 76 1.37 -1.94 4.02
CA LEU A 76 0.62 -0.78 3.59
C LEU A 76 -0.23 -0.28 4.75
N ILE A 77 0.13 0.87 5.30
CA ILE A 77 -0.62 1.51 6.39
C ILE A 77 -1.55 2.55 5.77
N TYR A 78 -2.84 2.43 6.09
CA TYR A 78 -3.85 3.40 5.69
C TYR A 78 -4.49 3.98 6.94
N PHE A 79 -4.45 5.31 7.07
CA PHE A 79 -5.10 6.05 8.15
C PHE A 79 -6.50 6.44 7.69
N GLY A 80 -7.53 5.95 8.37
CA GLY A 80 -8.93 6.19 8.00
C GLY A 80 -9.84 6.08 9.22
N TYR A 81 -11.15 5.98 9.03
CA TYR A 81 -12.11 5.73 10.12
C TYR A 81 -13.41 5.14 9.55
N THR A 82 -14.17 4.43 10.36
CA THR A 82 -15.29 3.59 9.85
C THR A 82 -16.48 4.41 9.32
N ARG A 83 -16.66 5.63 9.85
CA ARG A 83 -17.78 6.53 9.52
C ARG A 83 -17.49 7.49 8.36
N CYS A 84 -16.35 7.32 7.71
CA CYS A 84 -15.92 8.17 6.62
C CYS A 84 -16.87 8.08 5.40
N PRO A 85 -17.51 9.19 4.99
CA PRO A 85 -18.68 9.15 4.12
C PRO A 85 -18.38 8.80 2.66
N ALA A 86 -17.15 8.99 2.17
CA ALA A 86 -16.83 8.76 0.75
C ALA A 86 -15.40 8.29 0.46
N GLU A 87 -14.37 8.96 0.99
CA GLU A 87 -13.00 8.73 0.53
C GLU A 87 -12.40 7.39 0.99
N CYS A 88 -12.66 7.01 2.24
CA CYS A 88 -12.10 5.80 2.83
C CYS A 88 -12.57 4.50 2.15
N PRO A 89 -13.88 4.33 1.83
CA PRO A 89 -14.34 3.20 1.02
C PRO A 89 -13.66 3.13 -0.36
N VAL A 90 -13.42 4.27 -1.00
CA VAL A 90 -12.76 4.34 -2.31
C VAL A 90 -11.30 3.89 -2.18
N ALA A 91 -10.56 4.45 -1.22
CA ALA A 91 -9.17 4.07 -0.95
C ALA A 91 -9.05 2.56 -0.66
N MET A 92 -9.88 2.02 0.24
CA MET A 92 -9.87 0.60 0.58
C MET A 92 -10.21 -0.31 -0.61
N SER A 93 -11.11 0.12 -1.50
CA SER A 93 -11.42 -0.59 -2.75
C SER A 93 -10.25 -0.59 -3.73
N LEU A 94 -9.50 0.52 -3.83
CA LEU A 94 -8.27 0.59 -4.62
C LEU A 94 -7.19 -0.35 -4.07
N ILE A 95 -7.02 -0.40 -2.73
CA ILE A 95 -6.08 -1.31 -2.08
C ILE A 95 -6.48 -2.78 -2.33
N LYS A 96 -7.77 -3.11 -2.26
CA LYS A 96 -8.27 -4.45 -2.64
C LYS A 96 -7.93 -4.81 -4.09
N SER A 97 -8.08 -3.85 -5.01
CA SER A 97 -7.76 -4.03 -6.43
C SER A 97 -6.26 -4.20 -6.66
N LEU A 98 -5.43 -3.49 -5.90
CA LEU A 98 -3.98 -3.69 -5.86
C LEU A 98 -3.62 -5.12 -5.45
N TYR A 99 -4.21 -5.64 -4.37
CA TYR A 99 -3.97 -7.02 -3.91
C TYR A 99 -4.36 -8.06 -4.97
N SER A 100 -5.49 -7.84 -5.65
CA SER A 100 -5.93 -8.69 -6.75
C SER A 100 -4.93 -8.69 -7.92
N THR A 101 -4.37 -7.52 -8.23
CA THR A 101 -3.34 -7.35 -9.28
C THR A 101 -2.00 -7.98 -8.89
N LEU A 102 -1.57 -7.84 -7.64
CA LEU A 102 -0.34 -8.48 -7.15
C LEU A 102 -0.45 -10.00 -7.22
N LYS A 103 -1.60 -10.55 -6.81
CA LYS A 103 -1.88 -11.98 -6.89
C LYS A 103 -1.89 -12.49 -8.34
N SER A 104 -2.53 -11.77 -9.27
CA SER A 104 -2.58 -12.19 -10.69
C SER A 104 -1.21 -12.14 -11.38
N LYS A 105 -0.32 -11.27 -10.92
CA LYS A 105 1.08 -11.19 -11.37
C LYS A 105 2.01 -12.21 -10.70
N GLY A 106 1.50 -13.06 -9.81
CA GLY A 106 2.28 -14.12 -9.16
C GLY A 106 3.22 -13.62 -8.05
N PHE A 107 2.98 -12.43 -7.49
CA PHE A 107 3.74 -11.99 -6.32
C PHE A 107 3.36 -12.83 -5.10
N ASN A 108 4.36 -13.20 -4.28
CA ASN A 108 4.13 -13.84 -2.98
C ASN A 108 3.27 -12.91 -2.11
N MET A 109 2.14 -13.35 -1.57
CA MET A 109 1.28 -12.50 -0.72
C MET A 109 1.60 -12.62 0.78
N ASP A 110 2.35 -13.63 1.21
CA ASP A 110 2.60 -13.94 2.63
C ASP A 110 3.44 -12.87 3.34
N ASN A 111 4.24 -12.11 2.58
CA ASN A 111 5.01 -10.98 3.07
C ASN A 111 4.41 -9.62 2.73
N LYS A 112 3.10 -9.56 2.41
CA LYS A 112 2.35 -8.30 2.23
C LYS A 112 1.23 -8.24 3.25
N GLN A 113 1.08 -7.10 3.89
CA GLN A 113 0.00 -6.85 4.82
C GLN A 113 -0.55 -5.44 4.65
N THR A 114 -1.83 -5.28 4.94
CA THR A 114 -2.50 -3.98 4.99
C THR A 114 -3.01 -3.75 6.38
N LEU A 115 -2.71 -2.58 6.93
CA LEU A 115 -3.13 -2.15 8.24
C LEU A 115 -3.99 -0.88 8.09
N LEU A 116 -5.28 -0.99 8.40
CA LEU A 116 -6.15 0.16 8.58
C LEU A 116 -6.02 0.63 10.03
N VAL A 117 -5.50 1.84 10.21
CA VAL A 117 -5.39 2.47 11.52
C VAL A 117 -6.45 3.55 11.64
N THR A 118 -7.33 3.47 12.64
CA THR A 118 -8.33 4.52 12.84
C THR A 118 -7.69 5.84 13.30
N ILE A 119 -8.18 6.96 12.80
CA ILE A 119 -7.87 8.32 13.28
C ILE A 119 -8.97 8.91 14.18
N ASP A 120 -10.07 8.19 14.36
CA ASP A 120 -11.22 8.56 15.20
C ASP A 120 -11.43 7.51 16.30
N PRO A 121 -10.52 7.42 17.29
CA PRO A 121 -10.60 6.42 18.36
C PRO A 121 -11.77 6.66 19.34
N GLU A 122 -12.40 7.83 19.33
CA GLU A 122 -13.56 8.15 20.16
C GLU A 122 -14.84 7.46 19.67
N ASN A 123 -15.01 7.34 18.34
CA ASN A 123 -16.21 6.74 17.76
C ASN A 123 -15.99 5.31 17.25
N ASP A 124 -14.75 4.95 16.88
CA ASP A 124 -14.43 3.64 16.37
C ASP A 124 -13.98 2.69 17.50
N THR A 125 -14.58 1.51 17.59
CA THR A 125 -14.07 0.41 18.44
C THR A 125 -13.07 -0.46 17.66
N PRO A 126 -12.12 -1.17 18.32
CA PRO A 126 -11.18 -2.05 17.60
C PRO A 126 -11.90 -3.07 16.70
N ASN A 127 -13.03 -3.61 17.18
CA ASN A 127 -13.83 -4.56 16.45
C ASN A 127 -14.52 -3.95 15.21
N ASP A 128 -15.00 -2.70 15.30
CA ASP A 128 -15.63 -2.03 14.17
C ASP A 128 -14.61 -1.74 13.05
N VAL A 129 -13.41 -1.27 13.41
CA VAL A 129 -12.33 -0.98 12.45
C VAL A 129 -11.88 -2.25 11.74
N ASP A 130 -11.69 -3.34 12.48
CA ASP A 130 -11.27 -4.62 11.90
C ASP A 130 -12.36 -5.25 11.03
N LYS A 131 -13.62 -5.21 11.47
CA LYS A 131 -14.74 -5.64 10.64
C LYS A 131 -14.83 -4.83 9.35
N TYR A 132 -14.62 -3.52 9.42
CA TYR A 132 -14.59 -2.65 8.25
C TYR A 132 -13.44 -3.02 7.30
N ALA A 133 -12.22 -3.22 7.83
CA ALA A 133 -11.06 -3.63 7.02
C ALA A 133 -11.30 -4.98 6.30
N LYS A 134 -11.78 -5.98 7.06
CA LYS A 134 -12.05 -7.34 6.57
C LYS A 134 -13.17 -7.40 5.53
N ALA A 135 -14.11 -6.45 5.55
CA ALA A 135 -15.14 -6.34 4.51
C ALA A 135 -14.56 -6.11 3.10
N PHE A 136 -13.37 -5.50 3.00
CA PHE A 136 -12.68 -5.33 1.72
C PHE A 136 -11.85 -6.56 1.35
N ASN A 137 -11.10 -7.09 2.31
CA ASN A 137 -10.28 -8.29 2.16
C ASN A 137 -10.03 -8.92 3.53
N GLU A 138 -10.30 -10.23 3.68
CA GLU A 138 -10.14 -10.97 4.94
C GLU A 138 -8.72 -10.93 5.53
N SER A 139 -7.70 -10.66 4.71
CA SER A 139 -6.31 -10.52 5.15
C SER A 139 -5.96 -9.13 5.69
N PHE A 140 -6.86 -8.15 5.57
CA PHE A 140 -6.63 -6.80 6.09
C PHE A 140 -6.89 -6.75 7.59
N ILE A 141 -6.05 -5.98 8.28
CA ILE A 141 -6.10 -5.84 9.73
C ILE A 141 -6.61 -4.44 10.05
N GLY A 142 -7.67 -4.34 10.85
CA GLY A 142 -8.06 -3.08 11.46
C GLY A 142 -7.44 -2.93 12.85
N ALA A 143 -6.96 -1.73 13.14
CA ALA A 143 -6.31 -1.42 14.39
C ALA A 143 -6.72 -0.05 14.94
N ARG A 144 -6.77 0.04 16.27
CA ARG A 144 -7.09 1.23 17.04
C ARG A 144 -6.04 1.44 18.12
N GLY A 145 -5.63 2.69 18.32
CA GLY A 145 -4.76 3.08 19.41
C GLY A 145 -5.35 4.25 20.20
N ASP A 146 -4.63 4.69 21.22
CA ASP A 146 -4.98 5.92 21.93
C ASP A 146 -4.66 7.15 21.08
N ARG A 147 -5.51 8.19 21.15
CA ARG A 147 -5.35 9.41 20.34
C ARG A 147 -3.94 10.01 20.37
N PRO A 148 -3.28 10.21 21.53
CA PRO A 148 -1.92 10.76 21.56
C PRO A 148 -0.90 9.91 20.80
N MET A 149 -1.04 8.59 20.86
CA MET A 149 -0.17 7.66 20.17
C MET A 149 -0.44 7.66 18.66
N LEU A 150 -1.72 7.67 18.25
CA LEU A 150 -2.12 7.75 16.84
C LEU A 150 -1.62 9.03 16.18
N LEU A 151 -1.76 10.18 16.84
CA LEU A 151 -1.24 11.46 16.35
C LEU A 151 0.28 11.45 16.25
N SER A 152 0.97 10.86 17.23
CA SER A 152 2.42 10.69 17.19
C SER A 152 2.86 9.81 16.03
N MET A 153 2.20 8.67 15.82
CA MET A 153 2.46 7.74 14.71
C MET A 153 2.20 8.40 13.36
N ALA A 154 1.03 9.05 13.19
CA ALA A 154 0.66 9.76 11.97
C ALA A 154 1.69 10.86 11.64
N THR A 155 2.06 11.69 12.63
CA THR A 155 3.07 12.74 12.45
C THR A 155 4.43 12.17 12.05
N GLN A 156 4.87 11.09 12.70
CA GLN A 156 6.11 10.40 12.36
C GLN A 156 6.06 9.77 10.97
N LEU A 157 4.87 9.47 10.46
CA LEU A 157 4.65 8.99 9.10
C LEU A 157 4.29 10.13 8.12
N ASN A 158 4.43 11.40 8.52
CA ASN A 158 4.06 12.57 7.71
C ASN A 158 2.60 12.55 7.23
N VAL A 159 1.70 11.96 8.02
CA VAL A 159 0.26 12.02 7.83
C VAL A 159 -0.26 13.15 8.71
N MET A 160 -0.75 14.21 8.08
CA MET A 160 -1.41 15.30 8.80
C MET A 160 -2.81 14.83 9.19
N VAL A 161 -3.15 14.93 10.47
CA VAL A 161 -4.49 14.66 11.01
C VAL A 161 -5.03 15.97 11.55
N VAL A 162 -6.21 16.38 11.10
CA VAL A 162 -6.87 17.61 11.55
C VAL A 162 -8.23 17.29 12.14
N GLU A 163 -8.36 17.57 13.44
CA GLU A 163 -9.61 17.42 14.16
C GLU A 163 -10.67 18.41 13.66
N PRO A 164 -11.93 18.00 13.58
CA PRO A 164 -13.03 18.91 13.30
C PRO A 164 -13.19 19.91 14.48
N PRO A 165 -13.54 21.18 14.20
CA PRO A 165 -13.69 22.20 15.23
C PRO A 165 -14.77 21.79 16.26
N LYS A 166 -14.42 21.83 17.55
CA LYS A 166 -15.37 21.57 18.64
C LYS A 166 -16.39 22.72 18.73
N GLY A 167 -17.68 22.41 18.52
CA GLY A 167 -18.79 23.37 18.71
C GLY A 167 -19.66 23.67 17.49
N MET A 168 -19.51 22.94 16.37
CA MET A 168 -20.38 23.10 15.19
C MET A 168 -21.63 22.23 15.33
N HIS A 169 -22.70 22.77 15.93
CA HIS A 169 -24.02 22.13 15.98
C HIS A 169 -24.72 22.24 14.62
N ASP A 170 -24.29 21.46 13.63
CA ASP A 170 -25.07 21.26 12.40
C ASP A 170 -25.05 19.78 12.00
N GLY A 171 -26.24 19.18 11.98
CA GLY A 171 -26.52 17.80 12.37
C GLY A 171 -26.06 16.65 11.46
N HIS A 172 -25.02 16.82 10.63
CA HIS A 172 -24.49 15.73 9.79
C HIS A 172 -22.96 15.78 9.56
N MET A 173 -22.23 16.73 10.18
CA MET A 173 -20.81 17.01 9.87
C MET A 173 -19.90 17.09 11.12
N GLU A 174 -20.37 16.56 12.26
CA GLU A 174 -19.77 16.83 13.58
C GLU A 174 -18.44 16.09 13.84
N HIS A 175 -18.03 15.16 12.96
CA HIS A 175 -16.74 14.47 13.09
C HIS A 175 -16.13 14.05 11.75
N LEU A 176 -15.62 15.02 10.96
CA LEU A 176 -14.82 14.75 9.77
C LEU A 176 -13.34 15.01 10.07
N GLU A 177 -12.60 13.94 10.33
CA GLU A 177 -11.14 13.99 10.43
C GLU A 177 -10.54 14.02 9.01
N ASN A 178 -9.82 15.10 8.68
CA ASN A 178 -9.12 15.22 7.40
C ASN A 178 -7.72 14.60 7.53
N HIS A 179 -7.33 13.78 6.54
CA HIS A 179 -6.01 13.14 6.53
C HIS A 179 -5.36 13.22 5.14
N SER A 180 -4.06 13.53 5.12
CA SER A 180 -3.26 13.44 3.89
C SER A 180 -2.73 12.03 3.72
N ASN A 181 -3.12 11.35 2.64
CA ASN A 181 -2.58 10.03 2.31
C ASN A 181 -1.24 10.16 1.62
N ASN A 182 -0.16 9.85 2.35
CA ASN A 182 1.14 9.58 1.75
C ASN A 182 1.29 8.06 1.63
N ILE A 183 1.57 7.57 0.41
CA ILE A 183 2.03 6.19 0.24
C ILE A 183 3.50 6.18 0.66
N LEU A 184 3.75 5.68 1.87
CA LEU A 184 5.08 5.49 2.45
C LEU A 184 5.61 4.09 2.14
#